data_AF-A0A2N6D4J9-F1
#
_entry.id   AF-A0A2N6D4J9-F1
#
_cell.length_a   1.000
_cell.length_b   1.000
_cell.length_c   1.000
_cell.angle_alpha   90.00
_cell.angle_beta   90.00
_cell.angle_gamma   90.00
#
_symmetry.space_group_name_H-M   'P 1'
#
loop_
_entity.id
_entity.type
_entity.pdbx_description
1 polymer ?
#
loop_
_entity_poly.entity_id
_entity_poly.type
_entity_poly.pdbx_seq_one_letter_code
_entity_poly.pdbx_strand_id
1 'polypeptide(L)'
;MSDNTKKVMKEHLQIAENYINALDTAESKKDLINAINTCKKEILAQYKDLEEISEDFYEKITGKKDKELFEISDRVGNIFSKEVTAYYVKMGPYMADQDFMAAFAEFDQIIGSNPLFGQNEFGQDIAAKVSTAIAGEMDSMATRMMADSSETDENIVTEIAELMNRFLDISKRYIAKLDEAVTARKVVTATDGYVNAITKMIPEMKAQADQLKLIMARNDKPAQITNAADELKRVLGDDLKEVMKNKQELFNEQKVQKSVSKLGDILNKVPF
;
A
#
# COMPACT_ATOMS: atom_id res chain seq x y z
N MET A 1 -37.25 9.07 11.27
CA MET A 1 -35.78 8.90 11.40
C MET A 1 -35.21 8.12 10.21
N SER A 2 -35.75 6.95 9.83
CA SER A 2 -35.43 6.17 8.60
C SER A 2 -35.02 6.98 7.36
N ASP A 3 -35.89 7.89 6.91
CA ASP A 3 -35.77 8.51 5.59
C ASP A 3 -34.80 9.71 5.58
N ASN A 4 -34.51 10.28 6.76
CA ASN A 4 -33.59 11.42 6.87
C ASN A 4 -32.14 10.99 6.66
N THR A 5 -31.73 9.87 7.25
CA THR A 5 -30.38 9.31 7.12
C THR A 5 -30.05 8.94 5.68
N LYS A 6 -30.99 8.30 4.98
CA LYS A 6 -30.84 8.02 3.54
C LYS A 6 -30.72 9.28 2.72
N LYS A 7 -31.54 10.29 3.02
CA LYS A 7 -31.50 11.58 2.32
C LYS A 7 -30.13 12.24 2.48
N VAL A 8 -29.66 12.42 3.72
CA VAL A 8 -28.36 13.05 4.02
C VAL A 8 -27.21 12.25 3.38
N MET A 9 -27.23 10.91 3.46
CA MET A 9 -26.20 10.08 2.82
C MET A 9 -26.21 10.15 1.29
N LYS A 10 -27.37 10.27 0.65
CA LYS A 10 -27.46 10.49 -0.80
C LYS A 10 -26.91 11.86 -1.20
N GLU A 11 -27.19 12.89 -0.42
CA GLU A 11 -26.61 14.22 -0.63
C GLU A 11 -25.08 14.18 -0.46
N HIS A 12 -24.58 13.43 0.52
CA HIS A 12 -23.14 13.24 0.72
C HIS A 12 -22.47 12.49 -0.45
N LEU A 13 -23.13 11.45 -0.98
CA LEU A 13 -22.70 10.76 -2.19
C LEU A 13 -22.65 11.69 -3.39
N GLN A 14 -23.66 12.55 -3.57
CA GLN A 14 -23.68 13.50 -4.67
C GLN A 14 -22.48 14.46 -4.62
N ILE A 15 -22.07 14.91 -3.42
CA ILE A 15 -20.87 15.74 -3.25
C ILE A 15 -19.61 14.98 -3.70
N ALA A 16 -19.50 13.70 -3.32
CA ALA A 16 -18.38 12.85 -3.72
C ALA A 16 -18.33 12.65 -5.24
N GLU A 17 -19.47 12.38 -5.88
CA GLU A 17 -19.56 12.18 -7.33
C GLU A 17 -19.28 13.48 -8.10
N ASN A 18 -19.79 14.62 -7.61
CA ASN A 18 -19.49 15.93 -8.17
C ASN A 18 -17.99 16.24 -8.13
N TYR A 19 -17.32 15.85 -7.04
CA TYR A 19 -15.88 16.03 -6.89
C TYR A 19 -15.10 15.25 -7.95
N ILE A 20 -15.38 13.96 -8.15
CA ILE A 20 -14.69 13.16 -9.18
C ILE A 20 -14.96 13.70 -10.58
N ASN A 21 -16.19 14.10 -10.89
CA ASN A 21 -16.52 14.72 -12.19
C ASN A 21 -15.78 16.05 -12.40
N ALA A 22 -15.62 16.86 -11.34
CA ALA A 22 -14.86 18.10 -11.40
C ALA A 22 -13.35 17.84 -11.59
N LEU A 23 -12.79 16.80 -10.98
CA LEU A 23 -11.41 16.40 -11.20
C LEU A 23 -11.17 15.89 -12.62
N ASP A 24 -12.12 15.15 -13.18
CA ASP A 24 -12.08 14.64 -14.55
C ASP A 24 -12.03 15.78 -15.57
N THR A 25 -12.89 16.78 -15.40
CA THR A 25 -13.05 17.91 -16.32
C THR A 25 -12.08 19.07 -16.10
N ALA A 26 -11.33 19.10 -14.99
CA ALA A 26 -10.36 20.17 -14.70
C ALA A 26 -9.24 20.21 -15.75
N GLU A 27 -8.91 21.36 -16.35
CA GLU A 27 -7.82 21.41 -17.36
C GLU A 27 -6.58 22.15 -16.84
N SER A 28 -6.67 22.77 -15.67
CA SER A 28 -5.60 23.58 -15.09
C SER A 28 -5.44 23.40 -13.58
N LYS A 29 -4.29 23.86 -13.05
CA LYS A 29 -4.05 23.98 -11.59
C LYS A 29 -5.21 24.66 -10.86
N LYS A 30 -5.73 25.75 -11.44
CA LYS A 30 -6.81 26.54 -10.86
C LYS A 30 -8.10 25.73 -10.77
N ASP A 31 -8.41 24.94 -11.80
CA ASP A 31 -9.62 24.12 -11.83
C ASP A 31 -9.54 22.99 -10.81
N LEU A 32 -8.36 22.38 -10.65
CA LEU A 32 -8.12 21.37 -9.61
C LEU A 32 -8.27 21.96 -8.20
N ILE A 33 -7.67 23.12 -7.92
CA ILE A 33 -7.82 23.81 -6.64
C ILE A 33 -9.29 24.18 -6.40
N ASN A 34 -10.02 24.61 -7.43
CA ASN A 34 -11.44 24.92 -7.32
C ASN A 34 -12.29 23.68 -7.03
N ALA A 35 -12.01 22.55 -7.67
CA ALA A 35 -12.68 21.28 -7.41
C ALA A 35 -12.49 20.83 -5.95
N ILE A 36 -11.24 20.85 -5.47
CA ILE A 36 -10.87 20.53 -4.08
C ILE A 36 -11.59 21.45 -3.11
N ASN A 37 -11.51 22.77 -3.31
CA ASN A 37 -12.12 23.74 -2.40
C ASN A 37 -13.65 23.71 -2.39
N THR A 38 -14.28 23.41 -3.53
CA THR A 38 -15.73 23.25 -3.62
C THR A 38 -16.17 22.04 -2.82
N CYS A 39 -15.57 20.87 -3.07
CA CYS A 39 -15.89 19.65 -2.34
C CYS A 39 -15.67 19.83 -0.83
N LYS A 40 -14.52 20.39 -0.44
CA LYS A 40 -14.18 20.75 0.94
C LYS A 40 -15.29 21.56 1.63
N LYS A 41 -15.76 22.62 0.98
CA LYS A 41 -16.79 23.51 1.51
C LYS A 41 -18.14 22.80 1.65
N GLU A 42 -18.51 21.99 0.66
CA GLU A 42 -19.78 21.26 0.66
C GLU A 42 -19.82 20.18 1.75
N ILE A 43 -18.72 19.43 1.91
CA ILE A 43 -18.57 18.46 2.99
C ILE A 43 -18.66 19.15 4.35
N LEU A 44 -17.94 20.24 4.55
CA LEU A 44 -17.96 20.98 5.81
C LEU A 44 -19.36 21.54 6.13
N ALA A 45 -20.11 21.99 5.11
CA ALA A 45 -21.47 22.46 5.29
C ALA A 45 -22.43 21.35 5.75
N GLN A 46 -22.16 20.09 5.38
CA GLN A 46 -22.93 18.92 5.79
C GLN A 46 -22.56 18.38 7.17
N TYR A 47 -21.49 18.84 7.83
CA TYR A 47 -21.04 18.24 9.09
C TYR A 47 -22.13 18.14 10.14
N LYS A 48 -22.91 19.20 10.31
CA LYS A 48 -23.99 19.20 11.29
C LYS A 48 -25.04 18.12 10.97
N ASP A 49 -25.43 17.99 9.71
CA ASP A 49 -26.43 17.00 9.29
C ASP A 49 -25.86 15.58 9.44
N LEU A 50 -24.58 15.39 9.15
CA LEU A 50 -23.84 14.14 9.33
C LEU A 50 -23.72 13.75 10.81
N GLU A 51 -23.44 14.70 11.71
CA GLU A 51 -23.44 14.49 13.17
C GLU A 51 -24.82 14.04 13.64
N GLU A 52 -25.88 14.71 13.19
CA GLU A 52 -27.27 14.44 13.57
C GLU A 52 -27.76 13.04 13.16
N ILE A 53 -27.24 12.48 12.05
CA ILE A 53 -27.62 11.15 11.57
C ILE A 53 -26.68 10.02 12.04
N SER A 54 -25.59 10.34 12.74
CA SER A 54 -24.50 9.39 13.03
C SER A 54 -24.94 8.12 13.75
N GLU A 55 -25.64 8.24 14.88
CA GLU A 55 -26.11 7.09 15.67
C GLU A 55 -27.03 6.16 14.86
N ASP A 56 -28.01 6.73 14.15
CA ASP A 56 -28.97 5.98 13.34
C ASP A 56 -28.32 5.39 12.08
N PHE A 57 -27.33 6.05 11.50
CA PHE A 57 -26.49 5.51 10.44
C PHE A 57 -25.78 4.26 10.94
N TYR A 58 -24.97 4.35 12.01
CA TYR A 58 -24.19 3.22 12.55
C TYR A 58 -25.06 2.00 12.90
N GLU A 59 -26.25 2.21 13.48
CA GLU A 59 -27.17 1.11 13.81
C GLU A 59 -27.64 0.33 12.57
N LYS A 60 -27.78 1.00 11.42
CA LYS A 60 -28.32 0.42 10.18
C LYS A 60 -27.28 -0.25 9.30
N ILE A 61 -26.07 0.30 9.24
CA ILE A 61 -24.93 -0.33 8.55
C ILE A 61 -24.36 -1.51 9.37
N THR A 62 -24.40 -1.44 10.71
CA THR A 62 -23.97 -2.55 11.57
C THR A 62 -24.94 -3.72 11.44
N GLY A 63 -24.45 -4.83 10.87
CA GLY A 63 -25.27 -6.00 10.55
C GLY A 63 -25.97 -5.95 9.19
N LYS A 64 -25.65 -4.98 8.32
CA LYS A 64 -26.17 -4.85 6.94
C LYS A 64 -27.71 -4.82 6.86
N LYS A 65 -28.35 -4.20 7.86
CA LYS A 65 -29.82 -4.14 7.95
C LYS A 65 -30.43 -3.27 6.86
N ASP A 66 -29.68 -2.26 6.39
CA ASP A 66 -30.07 -1.40 5.29
C ASP A 66 -29.05 -1.45 4.15
N LYS A 67 -29.38 -2.25 3.13
CA LYS A 67 -28.50 -2.52 1.99
C LYS A 67 -28.21 -1.25 1.17
N GLU A 68 -29.20 -0.36 1.02
CA GLU A 68 -29.05 0.87 0.25
C GLU A 68 -28.08 1.85 0.95
N LEU A 69 -28.21 2.02 2.27
CA LEU A 69 -27.27 2.84 3.05
C LEU A 69 -25.85 2.28 3.00
N PHE A 70 -25.70 0.96 3.04
CA PHE A 70 -24.40 0.31 2.88
C PHE A 70 -23.79 0.57 1.49
N GLU A 71 -24.56 0.44 0.41
CA GLU A 71 -24.09 0.71 -0.95
C GLU A 71 -23.69 2.18 -1.14
N ILE A 72 -24.46 3.12 -0.58
CA ILE A 72 -24.12 4.55 -0.60
C ILE A 72 -22.81 4.81 0.15
N SER A 73 -22.67 4.25 1.37
CA SER A 73 -21.45 4.40 2.18
C SER A 73 -20.22 3.80 1.48
N ASP A 74 -20.35 2.62 0.87
CA ASP A 74 -19.26 1.97 0.15
C ASP A 74 -18.84 2.78 -1.08
N ARG A 75 -19.81 3.34 -1.82
CA ARG A 75 -19.55 4.20 -2.97
C ARG A 75 -18.82 5.49 -2.58
N VAL A 76 -19.26 6.17 -1.52
CA VAL A 76 -18.57 7.35 -0.95
C VAL A 76 -17.13 7.00 -0.58
N GLY A 77 -16.92 5.90 0.14
CA GLY A 77 -15.59 5.44 0.55
C GLY A 77 -14.70 5.14 -0.66
N ASN A 78 -15.22 4.47 -1.69
CA ASN A 78 -14.48 4.16 -2.92
C ASN A 78 -14.08 5.42 -3.69
N ILE A 79 -14.95 6.43 -3.73
CA ILE A 79 -14.66 7.71 -4.39
C ILE A 79 -13.48 8.41 -3.73
N PHE A 80 -13.58 8.64 -2.41
CA PHE A 80 -12.56 9.39 -1.66
C PHE A 80 -11.26 8.61 -1.40
N SER A 81 -11.22 7.30 -1.71
CA SER A 81 -10.01 6.47 -1.56
C SER A 81 -9.39 6.03 -2.89
N LYS A 82 -10.15 5.35 -3.75
CA LYS A 82 -9.61 4.65 -4.92
C LYS A 82 -9.79 5.41 -6.22
N GLU A 83 -10.88 6.14 -6.40
CA GLU A 83 -11.12 6.86 -7.66
C GLU A 83 -10.37 8.18 -7.70
N VAL A 84 -10.24 8.88 -6.56
CA VAL A 84 -9.46 10.12 -6.48
C VAL A 84 -7.99 9.92 -6.83
N THR A 85 -7.40 8.75 -6.53
CA THR A 85 -5.98 8.47 -6.78
C THR A 85 -5.66 8.38 -8.27
N ALA A 86 -6.62 8.02 -9.12
CA ALA A 86 -6.45 8.04 -10.57
C ALA A 86 -6.12 9.46 -11.09
N TYR A 87 -6.52 10.51 -10.37
CA TYR A 87 -6.25 11.89 -10.73
C TYR A 87 -4.93 12.43 -10.16
N TYR A 88 -4.18 11.64 -9.39
CA TYR A 88 -2.89 12.09 -8.84
C TYR A 88 -1.84 12.35 -9.92
N VAL A 89 -1.90 11.64 -11.05
CA VAL A 89 -1.06 11.93 -12.22
C VAL A 89 -1.31 13.36 -12.74
N LYS A 90 -2.56 13.81 -12.68
CA LYS A 90 -3.00 15.15 -13.11
C LYS A 90 -2.67 16.23 -12.09
N MET A 91 -2.68 15.90 -10.81
CA MET A 91 -2.33 16.80 -9.70
C MET A 91 -0.81 16.91 -9.47
N GLY A 92 -0.06 15.85 -9.81
CA GLY A 92 1.38 15.69 -9.54
C GLY A 92 2.25 16.91 -9.87
N PRO A 93 2.09 17.56 -11.05
CA PRO A 93 2.87 18.75 -11.41
C PRO A 93 2.68 19.94 -10.46
N TYR A 94 1.61 19.96 -9.66
CA TYR A 94 1.26 21.03 -8.74
C TYR A 94 1.46 20.66 -7.27
N MET A 95 1.82 19.41 -6.96
CA MET A 95 1.99 18.94 -5.58
C MET A 95 3.15 19.61 -4.82
N ALA A 96 4.06 20.32 -5.50
CA ALA A 96 5.10 21.15 -4.89
C ALA A 96 4.72 22.65 -4.81
N ASP A 97 3.57 23.03 -5.38
CA ASP A 97 3.06 24.41 -5.35
C ASP A 97 2.39 24.69 -4.00
N GLN A 98 2.80 25.78 -3.35
CA GLN A 98 2.37 26.09 -1.98
C GLN A 98 0.85 26.24 -1.85
N ASP A 99 0.21 26.87 -2.83
CA ASP A 99 -1.24 27.11 -2.83
C ASP A 99 -2.01 25.80 -3.04
N PHE A 100 -1.49 24.93 -3.91
CA PHE A 100 -2.07 23.61 -4.14
C PHE A 100 -1.92 22.70 -2.91
N MET A 101 -0.73 22.64 -2.31
CA MET A 101 -0.48 21.88 -1.09
C MET A 101 -1.37 22.33 0.07
N ALA A 102 -1.54 23.65 0.24
CA ALA A 102 -2.43 24.18 1.27
C ALA A 102 -3.88 23.74 1.04
N ALA A 103 -4.39 23.87 -0.18
CA ALA A 103 -5.75 23.46 -0.52
C ALA A 103 -5.96 21.94 -0.33
N PHE A 104 -4.98 21.13 -0.72
CA PHE A 104 -5.04 19.67 -0.58
C PHE A 104 -4.94 19.21 0.88
N ALA A 105 -4.05 19.81 1.68
CA ALA A 105 -3.91 19.49 3.10
C ALA A 105 -5.18 19.85 3.90
N GLU A 106 -5.81 20.99 3.61
CA GLU A 106 -7.08 21.35 4.24
C GLU A 106 -8.22 20.40 3.84
N PHE A 107 -8.22 19.90 2.61
CA PHE A 107 -9.18 18.90 2.16
C PHE A 107 -8.98 17.56 2.88
N ASP A 108 -7.74 17.08 3.01
CA ASP A 108 -7.41 15.86 3.76
C ASP A 108 -7.86 15.95 5.22
N GLN A 109 -7.61 17.10 5.87
CA GLN A 109 -8.07 17.34 7.24
C GLN A 109 -9.60 17.26 7.36
N ILE A 110 -10.34 17.77 6.38
CA ILE A 110 -11.81 17.74 6.37
C ILE A 110 -12.32 16.33 6.12
N ILE A 111 -11.79 15.59 5.15
CA ILE A 111 -12.16 14.18 4.98
C ILE A 111 -11.86 13.36 6.24
N GLY A 112 -10.68 13.55 6.84
CA GLY A 112 -10.26 12.86 8.06
C GLY A 112 -11.03 13.26 9.33
N SER A 113 -11.72 14.40 9.31
CA SER A 113 -12.53 14.90 10.43
C SER A 113 -14.04 14.77 10.18
N ASN A 114 -14.46 14.02 9.16
CA ASN A 114 -15.86 13.85 8.82
C ASN A 114 -16.64 13.16 9.97
N PRO A 115 -17.79 13.68 10.43
CA PRO A 115 -18.51 13.13 11.58
C PRO A 115 -18.98 11.67 11.51
N LEU A 116 -19.22 11.13 10.32
CA LEU A 116 -19.59 9.71 10.12
C LEU A 116 -18.39 8.79 9.91
N PHE A 117 -17.22 9.37 9.66
CA PHE A 117 -16.00 8.65 9.33
C PHE A 117 -14.83 9.02 10.28
N GLY A 118 -15.12 9.85 11.28
CA GLY A 118 -14.17 10.58 12.12
C GLY A 118 -13.81 9.83 13.40
N GLN A 119 -12.50 9.83 13.69
CA GLN A 119 -11.80 9.18 14.81
C GLN A 119 -12.53 8.04 15.53
N ASN A 120 -12.17 6.81 15.17
CA ASN A 120 -12.53 5.52 15.80
C ASN A 120 -13.89 4.93 15.41
N GLU A 121 -13.95 4.43 14.17
CA GLU A 121 -14.50 3.09 13.85
C GLU A 121 -14.14 2.61 12.42
N PHE A 122 -13.51 3.47 11.62
CA PHE A 122 -12.72 3.08 10.43
C PHE A 122 -11.20 2.90 10.73
N GLY A 123 -10.77 3.11 11.97
CA GLY A 123 -9.37 3.02 12.41
C GLY A 123 -9.08 1.67 13.07
N GLN A 124 -8.05 0.92 12.71
CA GLN A 124 -6.70 1.34 12.36
C GLN A 124 -6.26 0.89 10.96
N ASP A 125 -7.05 0.04 10.31
CA ASP A 125 -6.53 -0.78 9.21
C ASP A 125 -6.66 -0.09 7.85
N ILE A 126 -7.66 0.77 7.63
CA ILE A 126 -7.88 1.46 6.34
C ILE A 126 -7.15 2.79 6.30
N ALA A 127 -7.19 3.61 7.35
CA ALA A 127 -6.41 4.85 7.41
C ALA A 127 -4.89 4.58 7.42
N ALA A 128 -4.42 3.51 8.07
CA ALA A 128 -3.04 3.07 7.93
C ALA A 128 -2.77 2.56 6.52
N LYS A 129 -3.67 1.83 5.87
CA LYS A 129 -3.49 1.38 4.47
C LYS A 129 -3.52 2.53 3.46
N VAL A 130 -4.35 3.55 3.66
CA VAL A 130 -4.46 4.75 2.83
C VAL A 130 -3.29 5.68 3.10
N SER A 131 -2.87 5.89 4.35
CA SER A 131 -1.67 6.65 4.67
C SER A 131 -0.38 5.93 4.25
N THR A 132 -0.31 4.60 4.34
CA THR A 132 0.82 3.78 3.83
C THR A 132 0.81 3.69 2.30
N ALA A 133 -0.37 3.70 1.66
CA ALA A 133 -0.49 3.76 0.21
C ALA A 133 -0.17 5.16 -0.31
N ILE A 134 -0.63 6.23 0.33
CA ILE A 134 -0.35 7.62 -0.05
C ILE A 134 1.12 7.96 0.24
N ALA A 135 1.65 7.62 1.43
CA ALA A 135 3.07 7.81 1.72
C ALA A 135 3.95 6.89 0.86
N GLY A 136 3.55 5.63 0.64
CA GLY A 136 4.25 4.69 -0.24
C GLY A 136 4.21 5.09 -1.72
N GLU A 137 3.12 5.68 -2.20
CA GLU A 137 2.99 6.16 -3.58
C GLU A 137 3.56 7.56 -3.80
N MET A 138 3.52 8.46 -2.81
CA MET A 138 4.22 9.75 -2.85
C MET A 138 5.74 9.56 -2.76
N ASP A 139 6.21 8.64 -1.92
CA ASP A 139 7.62 8.23 -1.86
C ASP A 139 8.01 7.54 -3.19
N SER A 140 7.16 6.67 -3.75
CA SER A 140 7.36 6.07 -5.08
C SER A 140 7.36 7.12 -6.22
N MET A 141 6.54 8.17 -6.14
CA MET A 141 6.43 9.20 -7.17
C MET A 141 7.58 10.20 -7.10
N ALA A 142 7.99 10.64 -5.90
CA ALA A 142 9.20 11.43 -5.69
C ALA A 142 10.44 10.65 -6.11
N THR A 143 10.49 9.35 -5.77
CA THR A 143 11.52 8.40 -6.22
C THR A 143 11.53 8.27 -7.75
N ARG A 144 10.37 8.16 -8.42
CA ARG A 144 10.25 8.17 -9.90
C ARG A 144 10.80 9.46 -10.52
N MET A 145 10.45 10.61 -9.97
CA MET A 145 10.91 11.91 -10.47
C MET A 145 12.42 12.13 -10.27
N MET A 146 13.00 11.62 -9.18
CA MET A 146 14.46 11.59 -8.96
C MET A 146 15.17 10.58 -9.86
N ALA A 147 14.54 9.44 -10.15
CA ALA A 147 15.12 8.37 -10.96
C ALA A 147 15.07 8.64 -12.48
N ASP A 148 14.13 9.47 -12.94
CA ASP A 148 14.06 9.95 -14.34
C ASP A 148 15.02 11.15 -14.61
N SER A 149 15.61 11.74 -13.56
CA SER A 149 16.51 12.90 -13.65
C SER A 149 17.98 12.59 -13.33
N SER A 150 18.30 11.36 -12.92
CA SER A 150 19.67 10.94 -12.57
C SER A 150 20.27 10.00 -13.62
N GLU A 151 21.45 10.34 -14.15
CA GLU A 151 22.29 9.35 -14.83
C GLU A 151 22.65 8.25 -13.83
N THR A 152 22.37 7.00 -14.20
CA THR A 152 22.62 5.86 -13.30
C THR A 152 24.08 5.47 -13.41
N ASP A 153 24.80 5.50 -12.30
CA ASP A 153 26.15 4.95 -12.22
C ASP A 153 26.07 3.43 -12.48
N GLU A 154 26.69 2.97 -13.58
CA GLU A 154 26.69 1.55 -13.96
C GLU A 154 27.31 0.66 -12.86
N ASN A 155 28.20 1.22 -12.02
CA ASN A 155 28.79 0.49 -10.90
C ASN A 155 27.72 0.18 -9.83
N ILE A 156 26.83 1.13 -9.54
CA ILE A 156 25.73 0.96 -8.58
C ILE A 156 24.76 -0.12 -9.06
N VAL A 157 24.40 -0.12 -10.35
CA VAL A 157 23.51 -1.14 -10.93
C VAL A 157 24.13 -2.53 -10.79
N THR A 158 25.44 -2.64 -11.03
CA THR A 158 26.19 -3.90 -10.92
C THR A 158 26.22 -4.39 -9.47
N GLU A 159 26.55 -3.54 -8.51
CA GLU A 159 26.58 -3.89 -7.08
C GLU A 159 25.22 -4.39 -6.57
N ILE A 160 24.13 -3.73 -6.98
CA ILE A 160 22.77 -4.12 -6.62
C ILE A 160 22.39 -5.45 -7.28
N ALA A 161 22.73 -5.64 -8.56
CA ALA A 161 22.48 -6.89 -9.26
C ALA A 161 23.22 -8.07 -8.60
N GLU A 162 24.48 -7.88 -8.20
CA GLU A 162 25.26 -8.89 -7.48
C GLU A 162 24.65 -9.21 -6.11
N LEU A 163 24.16 -8.20 -5.38
CA LEU A 163 23.47 -8.40 -4.12
C LEU A 163 22.17 -9.21 -4.28
N MET A 164 21.36 -8.88 -5.29
CA MET A 164 20.13 -9.62 -5.60
C MET A 164 20.41 -11.05 -6.05
N ASN A 165 21.44 -11.27 -6.87
CA ASN A 165 21.86 -12.60 -7.29
C ASN A 165 22.36 -13.45 -6.12
N ARG A 166 23.15 -12.88 -5.20
CA ARG A 166 23.56 -13.56 -3.98
C ARG A 166 22.36 -13.96 -3.13
N PHE A 167 21.36 -13.09 -3.02
CA PHE A 167 20.13 -13.39 -2.29
C PHE A 167 19.37 -14.53 -2.95
N LEU A 168 19.20 -14.46 -4.28
CA LEU A 168 18.55 -15.50 -5.08
C LEU A 168 19.22 -16.87 -4.92
N ASP A 169 20.55 -16.93 -4.95
CA ASP A 169 21.30 -18.17 -4.77
C ASP A 169 21.11 -18.77 -3.37
N ILE A 170 20.98 -17.92 -2.35
CA ILE A 170 20.69 -18.37 -0.98
C ILE A 170 19.25 -18.89 -0.90
N SER A 171 18.29 -18.23 -1.55
CA SER A 171 16.89 -18.66 -1.63
C SER A 171 16.71 -19.99 -2.38
N LYS A 172 17.35 -20.15 -3.54
CA LYS A 172 17.34 -21.41 -4.31
C LYS A 172 17.90 -22.56 -3.47
N ARG A 173 19.01 -22.34 -2.76
CA ARG A 173 19.61 -23.34 -1.85
C ARG A 173 18.70 -23.69 -0.67
N TYR A 174 17.95 -22.72 -0.15
CA TYR A 174 16.98 -22.96 0.90
C TYR A 174 15.84 -23.87 0.42
N ILE A 175 15.26 -23.58 -0.75
CA ILE A 175 14.19 -24.38 -1.33
C ILE A 175 14.65 -25.81 -1.60
N ALA A 176 15.83 -25.98 -2.22
CA ALA A 176 16.39 -27.31 -2.44
C ALA A 176 16.56 -28.10 -1.13
N LYS A 177 17.09 -27.45 -0.08
CA LYS A 177 17.24 -28.09 1.24
C LYS A 177 15.91 -28.40 1.91
N LEU A 178 14.90 -27.56 1.71
CA LEU A 178 13.55 -27.84 2.18
C LEU A 178 12.96 -29.03 1.43
N ASP A 179 13.10 -29.07 0.11
CA ASP A 179 12.59 -30.15 -0.76
C ASP A 179 13.19 -31.51 -0.36
N GLU A 180 14.48 -31.55 -0.03
CA GLU A 180 15.16 -32.74 0.50
C GLU A 180 14.84 -33.06 1.97
N ALA A 181 14.20 -32.14 2.71
CA ALA A 181 13.92 -32.32 4.12
C ALA A 181 12.77 -33.31 4.33
N VAL A 182 13.11 -34.51 4.81
CA VAL A 182 12.16 -35.57 5.18
C VAL A 182 11.83 -35.60 6.68
N THR A 183 12.45 -34.74 7.49
CA THR A 183 12.17 -34.63 8.92
C THR A 183 12.09 -33.17 9.34
N ALA A 184 11.31 -32.90 10.38
CA ALA A 184 11.20 -31.56 10.94
C ALA A 184 12.53 -31.00 11.46
N ARG A 185 13.48 -31.84 11.89
CA ARG A 185 14.84 -31.37 12.25
C ARG A 185 15.58 -30.83 11.03
N LYS A 186 15.46 -31.49 9.87
CA LYS A 186 16.05 -31.03 8.61
C LYS A 186 15.38 -29.73 8.14
N VAL A 187 14.07 -29.61 8.28
CA VAL A 187 13.33 -28.36 8.00
C VAL A 187 13.84 -27.22 8.87
N VAL A 188 13.92 -27.41 10.19
CA VAL A 188 14.46 -26.40 11.12
C VAL A 188 15.90 -26.01 10.75
N THR A 189 16.74 -26.98 10.38
CA THR A 189 18.13 -26.73 10.00
C THR A 189 18.23 -25.91 8.70
N ALA A 190 17.39 -26.23 7.72
CA ALA A 190 17.31 -25.47 6.46
C ALA A 190 16.85 -24.03 6.72
N THR A 191 15.78 -23.86 7.50
CA THR A 191 15.20 -22.55 7.83
C THR A 191 16.14 -21.71 8.68
N ASP A 192 16.70 -22.23 9.77
CA ASP A 192 17.66 -21.49 10.61
C ASP A 192 18.95 -21.15 9.81
N GLY A 193 19.39 -22.03 8.90
CA GLY A 193 20.51 -21.77 8.00
C GLY A 193 20.23 -20.61 7.03
N TYR A 194 19.03 -20.58 6.46
CA TYR A 194 18.57 -19.49 5.58
C TYR A 194 18.46 -18.16 6.34
N VAL A 195 17.87 -18.18 7.54
CA VAL A 195 17.78 -17.03 8.46
C VAL A 195 19.15 -16.43 8.74
N ASN A 196 20.13 -17.26 9.11
CA ASN A 196 21.48 -16.79 9.40
C ASN A 196 22.16 -16.17 8.16
N ALA A 197 21.92 -16.73 6.97
CA ALA A 197 22.48 -16.22 5.73
C ALA A 197 21.90 -14.85 5.37
N ILE A 198 20.56 -14.69 5.43
CA ILE A 198 19.90 -13.39 5.23
C ILE A 198 20.37 -12.36 6.25
N THR A 199 20.45 -12.75 7.53
CA THR A 199 20.87 -11.83 8.61
C THR A 199 22.17 -11.12 8.29
N LYS A 200 23.13 -11.84 7.70
CA LYS A 200 24.45 -11.29 7.33
C LYS A 200 24.38 -10.34 6.13
N MET A 201 23.39 -10.50 5.26
CA MET A 201 23.19 -9.62 4.11
C MET A 201 22.46 -8.32 4.47
N ILE A 202 21.62 -8.30 5.52
CA ILE A 202 20.80 -7.14 5.89
C ILE A 202 21.58 -5.80 5.90
N PRO A 203 22.82 -5.68 6.43
CA PRO A 203 23.56 -4.43 6.39
C PRO A 203 23.84 -3.94 4.96
N GLU A 204 24.27 -4.83 4.06
CA GLU A 204 24.51 -4.53 2.65
C GLU A 204 23.20 -4.17 1.94
N MET A 205 22.12 -4.90 2.23
CA MET A 205 20.78 -4.61 1.72
C MET A 205 20.29 -3.23 2.14
N LYS A 206 20.55 -2.81 3.38
CA LYS A 206 20.17 -1.49 3.88
C LYS A 206 20.99 -0.37 3.25
N ALA A 207 22.28 -0.59 3.04
CA ALA A 207 23.15 0.39 2.39
C ALA A 207 22.70 0.69 0.94
N GLN A 208 22.13 -0.30 0.27
CA GLN A 208 21.72 -0.23 -1.14
C GLN A 208 20.20 -0.04 -1.33
N ALA A 209 19.42 0.05 -0.25
CA ALA A 209 17.96 0.01 -0.30
C ALA A 209 17.36 1.20 -1.07
N ASP A 210 17.85 2.42 -0.80
CA ASP A 210 17.33 3.63 -1.43
C ASP A 210 17.68 3.67 -2.92
N GLN A 211 18.86 3.19 -3.29
CA GLN A 211 19.29 3.09 -4.69
C GLN A 211 18.50 2.03 -5.46
N LEU A 212 18.24 0.86 -4.85
CA LEU A 212 17.37 -0.15 -5.44
C LEU A 212 15.94 0.37 -5.63
N LYS A 213 15.39 1.10 -4.65
CA LYS A 213 14.06 1.74 -4.79
C LYS A 213 14.03 2.73 -5.96
N LEU A 214 15.06 3.57 -6.08
CA LEU A 214 15.21 4.50 -7.21
C LEU A 214 15.24 3.76 -8.55
N ILE A 215 16.03 2.70 -8.67
CA ILE A 215 16.11 1.90 -9.91
C ILE A 215 14.77 1.21 -10.23
N MET A 216 14.13 0.62 -9.23
CA MET A 216 12.84 -0.08 -9.39
C MET A 216 11.67 0.85 -9.67
N ALA A 217 11.82 2.15 -9.41
CA ALA A 217 10.86 3.17 -9.76
C ALA A 217 10.91 3.55 -11.25
N ARG A 218 12.05 3.35 -11.93
CA ARG A 218 12.24 3.79 -13.33
C ARG A 218 11.33 3.08 -14.32
N ASN A 219 11.02 3.77 -15.41
CA ASN A 219 10.31 3.20 -16.54
C ASN A 219 11.22 2.23 -17.34
N ASP A 220 12.50 2.55 -17.47
CA ASP A 220 13.55 1.79 -18.16
C ASP A 220 14.43 0.99 -17.18
N LYS A 221 13.82 0.05 -16.44
CA LYS A 221 14.55 -0.76 -15.46
C LYS A 221 15.70 -1.53 -16.12
N PRO A 222 16.92 -1.56 -15.52
CA PRO A 222 17.99 -2.42 -16.00
C PRO A 222 17.54 -3.88 -16.03
N ALA A 223 17.74 -4.54 -17.17
CA ALA A 223 17.30 -5.92 -17.38
C ALA A 223 17.87 -6.90 -16.34
N GLN A 224 19.10 -6.67 -15.88
CA GLN A 224 19.76 -7.49 -14.85
C GLN A 224 19.00 -7.47 -13.52
N ILE A 225 18.53 -6.30 -13.10
CA ILE A 225 17.75 -6.10 -11.86
C ILE A 225 16.35 -6.70 -12.01
N THR A 226 15.71 -6.49 -13.16
CA THR A 226 14.36 -7.00 -13.43
C THR A 226 14.35 -8.53 -13.47
N ASN A 227 15.31 -9.14 -14.16
CA ASN A 227 15.46 -10.59 -14.21
C ASN A 227 15.70 -11.19 -12.82
N ALA A 228 16.58 -10.60 -12.02
CA ALA A 228 16.84 -11.06 -10.66
C ALA A 228 15.60 -10.92 -9.75
N ALA A 229 14.83 -9.84 -9.88
CA ALA A 229 13.59 -9.62 -9.15
C ALA A 229 12.51 -10.65 -9.51
N ASP A 230 12.27 -10.87 -10.80
CA ASP A 230 11.28 -11.83 -11.29
C ASP A 230 11.65 -13.26 -10.87
N GLU A 231 12.93 -13.60 -10.90
CA GLU A 231 13.39 -14.92 -10.48
C GLU A 231 13.30 -15.10 -8.97
N LEU A 232 13.62 -14.08 -8.16
CA LEU A 232 13.38 -14.07 -6.71
C LEU A 232 11.90 -14.27 -6.39
N LYS A 233 11.01 -13.57 -7.11
CA LYS A 233 9.56 -13.70 -6.94
C LYS A 233 9.07 -15.11 -7.27
N ARG A 234 9.57 -15.72 -8.35
CA ARG A 234 9.24 -17.11 -8.70
C ARG A 234 9.72 -18.09 -7.62
N VAL A 235 10.97 -17.96 -7.19
CA VAL A 235 11.60 -18.84 -6.20
C VAL A 235 10.91 -18.72 -4.84
N LEU A 236 10.85 -17.52 -4.25
CA LEU A 236 10.25 -17.32 -2.92
C LEU A 236 8.72 -17.31 -2.92
N GLY A 237 8.10 -17.16 -4.08
CA GLY A 237 6.66 -17.18 -4.25
C GLY A 237 6.13 -18.57 -4.60
N ASP A 238 6.34 -19.01 -5.83
CA ASP A 238 5.69 -20.20 -6.38
C ASP A 238 6.41 -21.47 -5.94
N ASP A 239 7.74 -21.54 -6.12
CA ASP A 239 8.53 -22.73 -5.80
C ASP A 239 8.47 -23.04 -4.28
N LEU A 240 8.60 -22.01 -3.43
CA LEU A 240 8.54 -22.18 -1.97
C LEU A 240 7.15 -22.64 -1.51
N LYS A 241 6.07 -22.07 -2.07
CA LYS A 241 4.69 -22.50 -1.75
C LYS A 241 4.45 -23.95 -2.10
N GLU A 242 4.96 -24.39 -3.24
CA GLU A 242 4.86 -25.78 -3.68
C GLU A 242 5.56 -26.73 -2.69
N VAL A 243 6.80 -26.44 -2.33
CA VAL A 243 7.58 -27.25 -1.37
C VAL A 243 6.91 -27.27 0.01
N MET A 244 6.38 -26.14 0.47
CA MET A 244 5.66 -26.07 1.76
C MET A 244 4.38 -26.89 1.75
N LYS A 245 3.60 -26.83 0.65
CA LYS A 245 2.37 -27.63 0.49
C LYS A 245 2.67 -29.13 0.51
N ASN A 246 3.72 -29.56 -0.18
CA ASN A 246 4.15 -30.96 -0.22
C ASN A 246 4.66 -31.47 1.14
N LYS A 247 4.92 -30.57 2.10
CA LYS A 247 5.50 -30.88 3.42
C LYS A 247 4.65 -30.42 4.58
N GLN A 248 3.36 -30.19 4.35
CA GLN A 248 2.43 -29.58 5.31
C GLN A 248 2.45 -30.27 6.69
N GLU A 249 2.58 -31.60 6.73
CA GLU A 249 2.67 -32.37 7.99
C GLU A 249 3.89 -31.99 8.84
N LEU A 250 5.05 -31.77 8.22
CA LEU A 250 6.27 -31.34 8.92
C LEU A 250 6.16 -29.90 9.44
N PHE A 251 5.46 -29.03 8.71
CA PHE A 251 5.26 -27.63 9.10
C PHE A 251 4.27 -27.44 10.27
N ASN A 252 3.43 -28.43 10.54
CA ASN A 252 2.54 -28.43 11.70
C ASN A 252 3.26 -28.77 13.01
N GLU A 253 4.53 -29.23 12.97
CA GLU A 253 5.30 -29.50 14.17
C GLU A 253 5.73 -28.20 14.88
N GLN A 254 5.49 -28.11 16.20
CA GLN A 254 5.76 -26.92 17.01
C GLN A 254 7.21 -26.38 16.87
N LYS A 255 8.20 -27.27 16.71
CA LYS A 255 9.60 -26.88 16.55
C LYS A 255 9.89 -26.23 15.18
N VAL A 256 9.16 -26.63 14.13
CA VAL A 256 9.24 -26.02 12.81
C VAL A 256 8.58 -24.65 12.83
N GLN A 257 7.40 -24.54 13.46
CA GLN A 257 6.69 -23.27 13.62
C GLN A 257 7.56 -22.20 14.30
N LYS A 258 8.32 -22.56 15.34
CA LYS A 258 9.28 -21.64 15.98
C LYS A 258 10.38 -21.15 15.04
N SER A 259 10.93 -22.03 14.21
CA SER A 259 11.98 -21.67 13.24
C SER A 259 11.40 -20.80 12.10
N VAL A 260 10.20 -21.13 11.62
CA VAL A 260 9.46 -20.32 10.63
C VAL A 260 9.11 -18.94 11.18
N SER A 261 8.77 -18.82 12.46
CA SER A 261 8.55 -17.53 13.11
C SER A 261 9.81 -16.65 13.05
N LYS A 262 10.99 -17.20 13.32
CA LYS A 262 12.27 -16.47 13.19
C LYS A 262 12.51 -16.01 11.75
N LEU A 263 12.14 -16.85 10.78
CA LEU A 263 12.20 -16.47 9.37
C LEU A 263 11.28 -15.29 9.07
N GLY A 264 10.04 -15.31 9.56
CA GLY A 264 9.12 -14.17 9.47
C GLY A 264 9.71 -12.89 10.08
N ASP A 265 10.29 -12.99 11.28
CA ASP A 265 10.91 -11.84 11.97
C ASP A 265 12.10 -11.24 11.21
N ILE A 266 12.84 -12.08 10.48
CA ILE A 266 14.01 -11.69 9.70
C ILE A 266 13.62 -11.09 8.36
N LEU A 267 12.62 -11.67 7.68
CA LEU A 267 12.10 -11.12 6.43
C LEU A 267 11.51 -9.73 6.64
N ASN A 268 10.88 -9.47 7.80
CA ASN A 268 10.42 -8.14 8.19
C ASN A 268 11.55 -7.09 8.37
N LYS A 269 12.82 -7.52 8.41
CA LYS A 269 14.00 -6.64 8.52
C LYS A 269 14.73 -6.45 7.19
N VAL A 270 14.33 -7.16 6.14
CA VAL A 270 14.85 -6.98 4.78
C VAL A 270 14.22 -5.70 4.20
N PRO A 271 15.01 -4.77 3.66
CA PRO A 271 14.53 -3.45 3.25
C PRO A 271 13.85 -3.40 1.87
N PHE A 272 13.66 -4.56 1.22
CA PHE A 272 13.01 -4.73 -0.08
C PHE A 272 12.12 -5.97 -0.10
#